data_AF-A0A924C0P3-F1
#
_entry.id   AF-A0A924C0P3-F1
#
_cell.length_a   1.000
_cell.length_b   1.000
_cell.length_c   1.000
_cell.angle_alpha   90.00
_cell.angle_beta   90.00
_cell.angle_gamma   90.00
#
_symmetry.space_group_name_H-M   'P 1'
#
loop_
_entity.id
_entity.type
_entity.pdbx_description
1 polymer ?
#
loop_
_entity_poly.entity_id
_entity_poly.type
_entity_poly.pdbx_seq_one_letter_code
_entity_poly.pdbx_strand_id
1 'polypeptide(L)' 'WNRTTIDPNVIHIHGDADEVFPVKNIKNFINIKGGTHMMILNRFRWFNQHLPELITK' A
#
# COMPACT_ATOMS: atom_id res chain seq x y z
N TRP A 1 18.73 -11.84 4.23
CA TRP A 1 18.21 -10.76 3.36
C TRP A 1 18.85 -9.46 3.88
N ASN A 2 19.73 -8.83 3.10
CA ASN A 2 20.55 -7.68 3.54
C ASN A 2 20.11 -6.36 2.89
N ARG A 3 18.81 -6.19 2.61
CA ARG A 3 18.27 -4.90 2.13
C ARG A 3 18.22 -3.92 3.30
N THR A 4 19.21 -3.04 3.39
CA THR A 4 19.29 -1.93 4.34
C THR A 4 18.95 -0.59 3.70
N THR A 5 18.88 -0.52 2.37
CA THR A 5 18.57 0.67 1.59
C THR A 5 17.15 0.61 1.02
N ILE A 6 16.49 1.76 1.00
CA ILE A 6 15.16 1.93 0.42
C ILE A 6 15.29 1.98 -1.10
N ASP A 7 14.42 1.26 -1.80
CA ASP A 7 14.33 1.27 -3.25
C ASP A 7 13.33 2.35 -3.70
N PRO A 8 13.77 3.42 -4.38
CA PRO A 8 12.90 4.54 -4.75
C PRO A 8 11.86 4.16 -5.82
N ASN A 9 12.02 3.03 -6.51
CA ASN A 9 11.06 2.58 -7.51
C ASN A 9 9.89 1.80 -6.90
N VAL A 10 9.93 1.49 -5.60
CA VAL A 10 8.87 0.73 -4.93
C VAL A 10 7.71 1.66 -4.56
N ILE A 11 6.53 1.33 -5.10
CA ILE A 11 5.27 1.95 -4.70
C ILE A 11 4.66 1.09 -3.58
N HIS A 12 4.66 1.62 -2.36
CA HIS A 12 4.01 0.98 -1.23
C HIS A 12 2.60 1.53 -1.06
N ILE A 13 1.58 0.67 -1.22
CA ILE A 13 0.18 0.97 -0.92
C ILE A 13 -0.23 0.14 0.28
N HIS A 14 -0.75 0.77 1.34
CA HIS A 14 -1.12 0.08 2.57
C HIS A 14 -2.37 0.65 3.21
N GLY A 15 -3.12 -0.19 3.92
CA GLY A 15 -4.33 0.20 4.62
C GLY A 15 -4.07 0.57 6.09
N ASP A 16 -4.61 1.69 6.55
CA ASP A 16 -4.43 2.13 7.94
C ASP A 16 -5.21 1.30 8.98
N ALA A 17 -6.13 0.43 8.55
CA ALA A 17 -6.88 -0.50 9.38
C ALA A 17 -6.38 -1.96 9.22
N ASP A 18 -5.16 -2.18 8.72
CA ASP A 18 -4.54 -3.50 8.70
C ASP A 18 -4.07 -3.88 10.12
N GLU A 19 -4.74 -4.86 10.72
CA GLU A 19 -4.42 -5.40 12.04
C GLU A 19 -3.29 -6.45 12.02
N VAL A 20 -3.04 -7.07 10.86
CA VAL A 20 -1.96 -8.06 10.68
C VAL A 20 -0.61 -7.33 10.58
N PHE A 21 -0.60 -6.21 9.85
CA PHE A 21 0.56 -5.34 9.67
C PHE A 21 0.22 -3.89 10.08
N PRO A 22 0.39 -3.54 11.37
CA PRO A 22 0.00 -2.25 11.89
C PRO A 22 0.74 -1.07 11.25
N VAL A 23 -0.02 -0.09 10.78
CA VAL A 23 0.46 1.08 10.06
C VAL A 23 1.47 1.95 10.84
N LYS A 24 1.44 1.90 12.18
CA LYS A 24 2.39 2.63 13.06
C LYS A 24 3.86 2.26 12.82
N ASN A 25 4.12 1.08 12.25
CA ASN A 25 5.45 0.59 11.95
C ASN A 25 5.87 0.85 10.49
N ILE A 26 4.98 1.41 9.67
CA ILE A 26 5.16 1.61 8.24
C ILE A 26 5.33 3.10 7.96
N LYS A 27 6.30 3.44 7.12
CA LYS A 27 6.61 4.82 6.72
C LYS A 27 6.55 4.94 5.21
N ASN A 28 6.23 6.14 4.72
CA ASN A 28 6.28 6.50 3.30
C ASN A 28 5.50 5.53 2.39
N PHE A 29 4.18 5.47 2.59
CA PHE A 29 3.27 4.64 1.80
C PHE A 29 2.03 5.45 1.41
N ILE A 30 1.35 4.99 0.37
CA ILE A 30 0.04 5.51 -0.06
C ILE A 30 -1.02 4.89 0.86
N ASN A 31 -1.63 5.73 1.70
CA ASN A 31 -2.62 5.26 2.67
C ASN A 31 -3.99 5.04 2.02
N ILE A 32 -4.52 3.82 2.19
CA ILE A 32 -5.92 3.47 1.94
C ILE A 32 -6.69 3.62 3.25
N LYS A 33 -7.38 4.74 3.41
CA LYS A 33 -8.16 5.02 4.62
C LYS A 33 -9.24 3.96 4.85
N GLY A 34 -9.28 3.41 6.06
CA GLY A 34 -10.14 2.27 6.43
C GLY A 34 -9.82 1.00 5.64
N GLY A 35 -8.60 0.88 5.10
CA GLY A 35 -8.12 -0.30 4.38
C GLY A 35 -7.63 -1.35 5.38
N THR A 36 -8.24 -2.53 5.36
CA THR A 36 -7.77 -3.70 6.12
C THR A 36 -6.73 -4.48 5.32
N HIS A 37 -6.18 -5.56 5.88
CA HIS A 37 -5.32 -6.50 5.15
C HIS A 37 -5.89 -6.95 3.79
N MET A 38 -7.21 -7.22 3.74
CA MET A 38 -7.94 -7.61 2.51
C MET A 38 -8.38 -6.42 1.63
N MET A 39 -7.63 -5.31 1.63
CA MET A 39 -8.00 -4.08 0.90
C MET A 39 -8.14 -4.27 -0.62
N ILE A 40 -7.38 -5.17 -1.23
CA ILE A 40 -7.49 -5.45 -2.68
C ILE A 40 -8.91 -5.94 -3.02
N LEU A 41 -9.48 -6.81 -2.19
CA LEU A 41 -10.84 -7.33 -2.38
C LEU A 41 -11.91 -6.29 -2.01
N ASN A 42 -11.76 -5.62 -0.87
CA ASN A 42 -12.80 -4.76 -0.31
C ASN A 42 -12.75 -3.30 -0.81
N ARG A 43 -11.67 -2.90 -1.50
CA ARG A 43 -11.44 -1.56 -2.06
C ARG A 43 -11.04 -1.63 -3.54
N PHE A 44 -11.41 -2.70 -4.25
CA PHE A 44 -11.08 -2.91 -5.66
C PHE A 44 -11.37 -1.69 -6.56
N ARG A 45 -12.41 -0.90 -6.27
CA ARG A 45 -12.72 0.32 -7.03
C ARG A 45 -11.60 1.36 -6.96
N TRP A 46 -11.03 1.58 -5.78
CA TRP A 46 -9.89 2.49 -5.61
C TRP A 46 -8.70 1.97 -6.42
N PHE A 47 -8.39 0.68 -6.31
CA PHE A 47 -7.29 0.07 -7.05
C PHE A 47 -7.50 0.16 -8.57
N ASN A 48 -8.68 -0.16 -9.07
CA ASN A 48 -8.98 -0.07 -10.51
C ASN A 48 -8.85 1.37 -11.04
N GLN A 49 -9.15 2.37 -10.22
CA GLN A 49 -9.02 3.76 -10.59
C GLN A 49 -7.56 4.25 -10.57
N HIS A 50 -6.74 3.82 -9.60
CA HIS A 50 -5.41 4.41 -9.37
C HIS A 50 -4.25 3.51 -9.81
N LEU A 51 -4.39 2.18 -9.78
CA LEU A 51 -3.30 1.26 -10.14
C LEU A 51 -2.78 1.49 -11.56
N PRO A 52 -3.62 1.64 -12.60
CA PRO A 52 -3.11 1.87 -13.96
C PRO A 52 -2.14 3.06 -13.98
N GLU A 53 -2.52 4.19 -13.40
CA GLU A 53 -1.67 5.39 -13.34
C GLU A 53 -0.40 5.19 -12.50
N LEU A 54 -0.45 4.36 -11.46
CA LEU A 54 0.69 4.08 -10.60
C LEU A 54 1.73 3.17 -11.26
N ILE A 55 1.29 2.19 -12.05
CA ILE A 55 2.18 1.16 -12.62
C ILE A 55 2.61 1.42 -14.06
N THR A 56 1.96 2.35 -14.78
CA THR A 56 2.31 2.70 -16.17
C THR A 56 3.10 3.99 -16.32
N LYS A 57 3.60 4.56 -15.22
CA LYS A 57 4.64 5.61 -15.27
C LYS A 57 5.97 5.01 -15.70
#